data_AF-A0A960SWX1-F1
#
_entry.id   AF-A0A960SWX1-F1
#
_cell.length_a   1.000
_cell.length_b   1.000
_cell.length_c   1.000
_cell.angle_alpha   90.00
_cell.angle_beta   90.00
_cell.angle_gamma   90.00
#
_symmetry.space_group_name_H-M   'P 1'
#
loop_
_entity.id
_entity.type
_entity.pdbx_description
1 polymer ?
#
loop_
_entity_poly.entity_id
_entity_poly.type
_entity_poly.pdbx_seq_one_letter_code
_entity_poly.pdbx_strand_id
1 'polypeptide(L)'
;MTTTLPNWFTARQEAAKARYEATPAPKRGDEPWRFANLKQLDFSTFAPGSAPADCAGLVARSTGLERTAAKFIFANDTLVHSESALPAGVICLPLAEALVSHSELVEKHFMTQETRLGSAKFAAWHESMVSNGLFVFVPDKVEIDGAIEVHHWIEGANTVIFPHTLVVTGTSAKVRVIDIFRSSSDTDPGLAIAFNDLSAGPNSHLDYVAIQALNEVSRIIQINETATARDASAKGFILNTGAAWARNESLSRLEGPGSRSDMLSVSIPAREQEYDQRTFQHHVSEGAYSDLLYKNSLYDNSKTVFSGLIFVDEGAHHTDAYQTCRNLLMSDTAEANSMPGLEINADQVKCSHGSTSSQIQDEEIFYLRARGIDPVRARQLIARGFSVEVVERLENEATEELVLRFIDDKFAHIAGGGA
;
A
#
# COMPACT_ATOMS: atom_id res chain seq x y z
N MET A 1 -32.31 -1.31 5.98
CA MET A 1 -32.71 -2.69 5.61
C MET A 1 -31.48 -3.54 5.80
N THR A 2 -31.53 -4.63 6.57
CA THR A 2 -30.41 -5.57 6.68
C THR A 2 -30.25 -6.26 5.34
N THR A 3 -29.34 -5.76 4.51
CA THR A 3 -29.03 -6.35 3.21
C THR A 3 -28.29 -7.65 3.46
N THR A 4 -28.92 -8.78 3.15
CA THR A 4 -28.31 -10.10 3.30
C THR A 4 -27.14 -10.24 2.31
N LEU A 5 -25.94 -10.54 2.82
CA LEU A 5 -24.77 -10.84 1.99
C LEU A 5 -25.03 -12.06 1.08
N PRO A 6 -24.43 -12.11 -0.12
CA PRO A 6 -24.61 -13.24 -1.03
C PRO A 6 -23.97 -14.51 -0.45
N ASN A 7 -24.59 -15.67 -0.74
CA ASN A 7 -24.18 -16.96 -0.16
C ASN A 7 -22.71 -17.31 -0.45
N TRP A 8 -22.19 -16.98 -1.63
CA TRP A 8 -20.79 -17.26 -1.98
C TRP A 8 -19.83 -16.51 -1.05
N PHE A 9 -20.16 -15.27 -0.67
CA PHE A 9 -19.30 -14.43 0.15
C PHE A 9 -19.31 -14.93 1.59
N THR A 10 -20.48 -15.23 2.16
CA THR A 10 -20.60 -15.83 3.50
C THR A 10 -19.84 -17.17 3.57
N ALA A 11 -19.96 -18.01 2.54
CA ALA A 11 -19.22 -19.27 2.46
C ALA A 11 -17.69 -19.05 2.38
N ARG A 12 -17.23 -18.02 1.64
CA ARG A 12 -15.82 -17.63 1.63
C ARG A 12 -15.35 -17.15 3.00
N GLN A 13 -16.12 -16.34 3.71
CA GLN A 13 -15.76 -15.88 5.06
C GLN A 13 -15.62 -17.04 6.05
N GLU A 14 -16.56 -18.00 6.02
CA GLU A 14 -16.51 -19.22 6.85
C GLU A 14 -15.27 -20.08 6.52
N ALA A 15 -14.98 -20.28 5.23
CA ALA A 15 -13.79 -21.01 4.80
C ALA A 15 -12.50 -20.28 5.18
N ALA A 16 -12.46 -18.96 5.05
CA ALA A 16 -11.33 -18.12 5.42
C ALA A 16 -11.07 -18.16 6.93
N LYS A 17 -12.13 -18.18 7.75
CA LYS A 17 -12.01 -18.35 9.21
C LYS A 17 -11.36 -19.69 9.55
N ALA A 18 -11.80 -20.77 8.92
CA ALA A 18 -11.19 -22.09 9.10
C ALA A 18 -9.71 -22.10 8.65
N ARG A 19 -9.38 -21.45 7.53
CA ARG A 19 -7.98 -21.27 7.08
C ARG A 19 -7.14 -20.48 8.09
N TYR A 20 -7.67 -19.39 8.63
CA TYR A 20 -6.99 -18.58 9.64
C TYR A 20 -6.67 -19.40 10.90
N GLU A 21 -7.64 -20.17 11.40
CA GLU A 21 -7.48 -21.03 12.59
C GLU A 21 -6.48 -22.17 12.34
N ALA A 22 -6.49 -22.78 11.15
CA ALA A 22 -5.59 -23.87 10.79
C ALA A 22 -4.17 -23.42 10.45
N THR A 23 -3.99 -22.19 9.95
CA THR A 23 -2.67 -21.67 9.56
C THR A 23 -1.86 -21.29 10.80
N PRO A 24 -0.67 -21.87 11.03
CA PRO A 24 0.15 -21.55 12.19
C PRO A 24 0.64 -20.09 12.13
N ALA A 25 0.88 -19.49 13.30
CA ALA A 25 1.56 -18.20 13.35
C ALA A 25 2.97 -18.31 12.76
N PRO A 26 3.47 -17.26 12.09
CA PRO A 26 4.82 -17.24 11.56
C PRO A 26 5.89 -17.51 12.62
N LYS A 27 6.94 -18.22 12.22
CA LYS A 27 8.09 -18.56 13.06
C LYS A 27 9.36 -17.96 12.48
N ARG A 28 10.38 -17.79 13.32
CA ARG A 28 11.65 -17.17 12.92
C ARG A 28 12.39 -17.97 11.85
N GLY A 29 12.12 -19.27 11.76
CA GLY A 29 12.68 -20.14 10.72
C GLY A 29 11.98 -20.03 9.37
N ASP A 30 10.80 -19.39 9.31
CA ASP A 30 10.08 -19.20 8.06
C ASP A 30 10.79 -18.11 7.26
N GLU A 31 11.20 -18.45 6.03
CA GLU A 31 11.99 -17.56 5.17
C GLU A 31 11.35 -16.16 4.99
N PRO A 32 10.01 -16.04 4.77
CA PRO A 32 9.35 -14.74 4.63
C PRO A 32 9.35 -13.89 5.90
N TRP A 33 9.81 -14.41 7.03
CA TRP A 33 9.79 -13.76 8.34
C TRP A 33 11.17 -13.71 9.02
N ARG A 34 12.23 -14.12 8.33
CA ARG A 34 13.59 -14.24 8.89
C ARG A 34 14.11 -13.00 9.63
N PHE A 35 13.80 -11.80 9.13
CA PHE A 35 14.29 -10.52 9.67
C PHE A 35 13.24 -9.71 10.44
N ALA A 36 11.99 -10.18 10.44
CA ALA A 36 10.86 -9.48 11.04
C ALA A 36 10.81 -9.69 12.56
N ASN A 37 10.35 -8.67 13.28
CA ASN A 37 10.08 -8.79 14.71
C ASN A 37 8.73 -9.46 14.97
N LEU A 38 8.74 -10.78 15.15
CA LEU A 38 7.53 -11.59 15.39
C LEU A 38 6.72 -11.20 16.64
N LYS A 39 7.30 -10.46 17.59
CA LYS A 39 6.54 -9.94 18.74
C LYS A 39 5.46 -8.94 18.31
N GLN A 40 5.64 -8.29 17.16
CA GLN A 40 4.67 -7.35 16.60
C GLN A 40 3.41 -8.06 16.08
N LEU A 41 3.43 -9.39 15.94
CA LEU A 41 2.32 -10.20 15.43
C LEU A 41 1.36 -10.71 16.51
N ASP A 42 1.55 -10.29 17.77
CA ASP A 42 0.52 -10.52 18.78
C ASP A 42 -0.62 -9.52 18.60
N PHE A 43 -1.71 -10.00 18.01
CA PHE A 43 -2.93 -9.25 17.75
C PHE A 43 -4.08 -9.65 18.68
N SER A 44 -3.82 -10.47 19.70
CA SER A 44 -4.85 -11.05 20.56
C SER A 44 -5.67 -10.04 21.37
N THR A 45 -5.12 -8.83 21.58
CA THR A 45 -5.78 -7.75 22.32
C THR A 45 -6.69 -6.89 21.45
N PHE A 46 -6.61 -7.00 20.12
CA PHE A 46 -7.39 -6.18 19.21
C PHE A 46 -8.78 -6.78 18.95
N ALA A 47 -9.79 -5.92 18.88
CA ALA A 47 -11.15 -6.28 18.54
C ALA A 47 -11.74 -5.32 17.49
N PRO A 48 -12.70 -5.77 16.65
CA PRO A 48 -13.39 -4.88 15.73
C PRO A 48 -13.94 -3.65 16.46
N GLY A 49 -13.75 -2.48 15.86
CA GLY A 49 -14.16 -1.23 16.47
C GLY A 49 -15.68 -1.10 16.61
N SER A 50 -16.13 -0.35 17.62
CA SER A 50 -17.53 0.07 17.70
C SER A 50 -17.83 1.13 16.63
N ALA A 51 -19.11 1.42 16.45
CA ALA A 51 -19.53 2.58 15.66
C ALA A 51 -18.81 3.85 16.15
N PRO A 52 -18.36 4.71 15.22
CA PRO A 52 -17.58 5.88 15.56
C PRO A 52 -18.38 6.87 16.42
N ALA A 53 -17.73 7.46 17.42
CA ALA A 53 -18.34 8.42 18.35
C ALA A 53 -18.42 9.83 17.76
N ASP A 54 -17.44 10.24 16.94
CA ASP A 54 -17.35 11.59 16.35
C ASP A 54 -17.19 11.56 14.82
N CYS A 55 -18.25 11.15 14.12
CA CYS A 55 -18.25 11.14 12.65
C CYS A 55 -17.92 12.52 12.05
N ALA A 56 -18.49 13.60 12.61
CA ALA A 56 -18.33 14.94 12.07
C ALA A 56 -16.88 15.43 12.20
N GLY A 57 -16.23 15.17 13.35
CA GLY A 57 -14.82 15.48 13.55
C GLY A 57 -13.91 14.67 12.64
N LEU A 58 -14.19 13.37 12.44
CA LEU A 58 -13.44 12.53 11.50
C LEU A 58 -13.56 13.04 10.06
N VAL A 59 -14.75 13.47 9.65
CA VAL A 59 -14.96 14.09 8.33
C VAL A 59 -14.16 15.38 8.19
N ALA A 60 -14.20 16.26 9.19
CA ALA A 60 -13.45 17.51 9.19
C ALA A 60 -11.92 17.31 9.15
N ARG A 61 -11.41 16.27 9.81
CA ARG A 61 -9.98 15.90 9.79
C ARG A 61 -9.54 15.12 8.55
N SER A 62 -10.48 14.69 7.71
CA SER A 62 -10.18 13.95 6.47
C SER A 62 -9.73 14.91 5.36
N THR A 63 -8.62 15.61 5.60
CA THR A 63 -7.98 16.51 4.64
C THR A 63 -7.20 15.70 3.60
N GLY A 64 -7.20 16.15 2.35
CA GLY A 64 -6.64 15.38 1.24
C GLY A 64 -6.40 16.26 0.02
N LEU A 65 -6.83 15.80 -1.16
CA LEU A 65 -6.87 16.59 -2.38
C LEU A 65 -7.88 17.75 -2.26
N GLU A 66 -7.60 18.87 -2.94
CA GLU A 66 -8.55 19.99 -3.01
C GLU A 66 -9.79 19.67 -3.85
N ARG A 67 -9.62 18.81 -4.86
CA ARG A 67 -10.69 18.32 -5.74
C ARG A 67 -10.55 16.82 -5.92
N THR A 68 -11.66 16.12 -5.79
CA THR A 68 -11.76 14.67 -5.96
C THR A 68 -12.89 14.34 -6.93
N ALA A 69 -12.76 13.23 -7.64
CA ALA A 69 -13.84 12.67 -8.45
C ALA A 69 -14.89 12.00 -7.56
N ALA A 70 -14.43 11.39 -6.47
CA ALA A 70 -15.24 10.91 -5.37
C ALA A 70 -14.43 10.88 -4.09
N LYS A 71 -15.10 10.95 -2.94
CA LYS A 71 -14.49 10.87 -1.62
C LYS A 71 -15.31 9.97 -0.72
N PHE A 72 -14.65 9.04 -0.05
CA PHE A 72 -15.26 8.12 0.91
C PHE A 72 -14.49 8.19 2.22
N ILE A 73 -15.20 8.18 3.33
CA ILE A 73 -14.59 8.20 4.67
C ILE A 73 -15.21 7.05 5.45
N PHE A 74 -14.34 6.15 5.88
CA PHE A 74 -14.65 5.03 6.74
C PHE A 74 -14.03 5.26 8.11
N ALA A 75 -14.76 4.89 9.16
CA ALA A 75 -14.25 4.82 10.51
C ALA A 75 -14.68 3.49 11.11
N ASN A 76 -13.70 2.69 11.55
CA ASN A 76 -13.93 1.32 12.03
C ASN A 76 -14.77 0.49 11.03
N ASP A 77 -14.36 0.48 9.76
CA ASP A 77 -15.04 -0.16 8.61
C ASP A 77 -16.48 0.32 8.33
N THR A 78 -16.96 1.35 9.03
CA THR A 78 -18.27 1.95 8.80
C THR A 78 -18.16 3.18 7.93
N LEU A 79 -18.94 3.26 6.86
CA LEU A 79 -19.02 4.47 6.04
C LEU A 79 -19.63 5.62 6.86
N VAL A 80 -18.90 6.71 7.02
CA VAL A 80 -19.37 7.92 7.72
C VAL A 80 -19.68 9.07 6.77
N HIS A 81 -19.08 9.09 5.59
CA HIS A 81 -19.31 10.10 4.56
C HIS A 81 -18.96 9.57 3.18
N SER A 82 -19.76 9.95 2.18
CA SER A 82 -19.45 9.75 0.78
C SER A 82 -19.94 10.92 -0.06
N GLU A 83 -19.17 11.27 -1.08
CA GLU A 83 -19.54 12.18 -2.15
C GLU A 83 -18.95 11.65 -3.46
N SER A 84 -19.69 11.74 -4.56
CA SER A 84 -19.18 11.31 -5.87
C SER A 84 -19.75 12.16 -7.00
N ALA A 85 -18.89 12.46 -7.96
CA ALA A 85 -19.19 13.19 -9.18
C ALA A 85 -18.53 12.45 -10.36
N LEU A 86 -18.97 11.21 -10.58
CA LEU A 86 -18.34 10.30 -11.55
C LEU A 86 -19.10 10.24 -12.89
N PRO A 87 -18.40 9.94 -14.00
CA PRO A 87 -19.03 9.73 -15.29
C PRO A 87 -20.10 8.62 -15.25
N ALA A 88 -21.09 8.73 -16.15
CA ALA A 88 -22.14 7.73 -16.29
C ALA A 88 -21.55 6.33 -16.56
N GLY A 89 -22.07 5.32 -15.85
CA GLY A 89 -21.65 3.92 -15.99
C GLY A 89 -20.52 3.50 -15.04
N VAL A 90 -19.78 4.44 -14.43
CA VAL A 90 -18.84 4.10 -13.37
C VAL A 90 -19.61 3.63 -12.14
N ILE A 91 -19.20 2.50 -11.58
CA ILE A 91 -19.70 2.00 -10.30
C ILE A 91 -18.65 2.35 -9.25
N CYS A 92 -19.03 3.16 -8.26
CA CYS A 92 -18.16 3.50 -7.14
C CYS A 92 -19.00 3.53 -5.87
N LEU A 93 -18.92 2.46 -5.10
CA LEU A 93 -19.81 2.17 -3.97
C LEU A 93 -19.02 1.60 -2.81
N PRO A 94 -19.53 1.70 -1.57
CA PRO A 94 -19.04 0.88 -0.48
C PRO A 94 -19.07 -0.60 -0.86
N LEU A 95 -18.04 -1.37 -0.51
CA LEU A 95 -17.92 -2.78 -0.86
C LEU A 95 -19.14 -3.58 -0.37
N ALA A 96 -19.66 -3.25 0.82
CA ALA A 96 -20.86 -3.86 1.37
C ALA A 96 -22.08 -3.73 0.44
N GLU A 97 -22.23 -2.59 -0.23
CA GLU A 97 -23.32 -2.35 -1.18
C GLU A 97 -23.05 -3.03 -2.53
N ALA A 98 -21.80 -3.01 -3.00
CA ALA A 98 -21.39 -3.67 -4.24
C ALA A 98 -21.54 -5.20 -4.16
N LEU A 99 -21.27 -5.82 -3.01
CA LEU A 99 -21.48 -7.24 -2.78
C LEU A 99 -22.92 -7.68 -3.02
N VAL A 100 -23.90 -6.81 -2.76
CA VAL A 100 -25.32 -7.12 -3.01
C VAL A 100 -25.75 -6.68 -4.40
N SER A 101 -25.41 -5.47 -4.81
CA SER A 101 -25.91 -4.86 -6.05
C SER A 101 -25.18 -5.34 -7.31
N HIS A 102 -23.92 -5.76 -7.18
CA HIS A 102 -23.02 -6.15 -8.27
C HIS A 102 -22.24 -7.44 -7.92
N SER A 103 -22.89 -8.36 -7.19
CA SER A 103 -22.31 -9.59 -6.64
C SER A 103 -21.40 -10.37 -7.62
N GLU A 104 -21.89 -10.66 -8.83
CA GLU A 104 -21.13 -11.46 -9.81
C GLU A 104 -19.84 -10.77 -10.26
N LEU A 105 -19.87 -9.44 -10.38
CA LEU A 105 -18.71 -8.66 -10.76
C LEU A 105 -17.67 -8.61 -9.63
N VAL A 106 -18.12 -8.48 -8.38
CA VAL A 106 -17.24 -8.52 -7.21
C VAL A 106 -16.62 -9.92 -7.05
N GLU A 107 -17.43 -10.97 -7.11
CA GLU A 107 -16.99 -12.37 -6.95
C GLU A 107 -15.85 -12.75 -7.92
N LYS A 108 -15.91 -12.23 -9.15
CA LYS A 108 -14.91 -12.49 -10.19
C LYS A 108 -13.51 -11.96 -9.85
N HIS A 109 -13.41 -10.90 -9.05
CA HIS A 109 -12.15 -10.17 -8.85
C HIS A 109 -11.67 -10.16 -7.39
N PHE A 110 -12.56 -10.39 -6.43
CA PHE A 110 -12.26 -10.31 -5.00
C PHE A 110 -11.27 -11.39 -4.53
N MET A 111 -10.10 -10.99 -4.04
CA MET A 111 -9.05 -11.81 -3.45
C MET A 111 -8.80 -13.09 -4.25
N THR A 112 -8.45 -12.92 -5.53
CA THR A 112 -8.29 -14.02 -6.48
C THR A 112 -6.86 -14.51 -6.61
N GLN A 113 -5.87 -13.72 -6.18
CA GLN A 113 -4.48 -14.14 -6.25
C GLN A 113 -4.09 -14.96 -5.03
N GLU A 114 -3.01 -15.73 -5.17
CA GLU A 114 -2.48 -16.54 -4.09
C GLU A 114 -1.58 -15.69 -3.20
N THR A 115 -1.84 -15.70 -1.88
CA THR A 115 -0.96 -15.03 -0.91
C THR A 115 0.37 -15.76 -0.76
N ARG A 116 1.42 -15.24 -1.39
CA ARG A 116 2.75 -15.89 -1.45
C ARG A 116 3.83 -15.23 -0.60
N LEU A 117 3.60 -14.02 -0.09
CA LEU A 117 4.63 -13.20 0.52
C LEU A 117 4.78 -13.36 2.04
N GLY A 118 4.04 -14.30 2.65
CA GLY A 118 4.21 -14.71 4.05
C GLY A 118 3.04 -14.36 4.97
N SER A 119 2.11 -13.49 4.54
CA SER A 119 0.93 -13.10 5.34
C SER A 119 -0.31 -13.94 5.08
N ALA A 120 -0.21 -15.17 4.57
CA ALA A 120 -1.35 -16.04 4.26
C ALA A 120 -2.33 -16.21 5.45
N LYS A 121 -1.81 -16.29 6.69
CA LYS A 121 -2.63 -16.28 7.90
C LYS A 121 -3.45 -14.99 8.02
N PHE A 122 -2.82 -13.83 7.84
CA PHE A 122 -3.46 -12.53 8.01
C PHE A 122 -4.39 -12.17 6.83
N ALA A 123 -4.09 -12.64 5.62
CA ALA A 123 -5.01 -12.59 4.48
C ALA A 123 -6.29 -13.38 4.77
N ALA A 124 -6.19 -14.59 5.34
CA ALA A 124 -7.34 -15.37 5.77
C ALA A 124 -8.12 -14.70 6.92
N TRP A 125 -7.43 -13.96 7.79
CA TRP A 125 -8.11 -13.16 8.82
C TRP A 125 -8.89 -12.00 8.20
N HIS A 126 -8.27 -11.26 7.27
CA HIS A 126 -8.94 -10.21 6.50
C HIS A 126 -10.19 -10.75 5.79
N GLU A 127 -10.04 -11.80 4.98
CA GLU A 127 -11.15 -12.37 4.21
C GLU A 127 -12.29 -12.86 5.11
N SER A 128 -12.01 -13.30 6.34
CA SER A 128 -13.06 -13.74 7.27
C SER A 128 -13.77 -12.60 8.01
N MET A 129 -13.19 -11.40 8.04
CA MET A 129 -13.69 -10.26 8.83
C MET A 129 -14.10 -9.05 7.99
N VAL A 130 -13.61 -8.94 6.75
CA VAL A 130 -13.90 -7.83 5.85
C VAL A 130 -15.41 -7.68 5.68
N SER A 131 -15.89 -6.47 5.99
CA SER A 131 -17.31 -6.13 5.96
C SER A 131 -17.59 -4.97 5.04
N ASN A 132 -16.58 -4.15 4.74
CA ASN A 132 -16.74 -2.95 3.95
C ASN A 132 -15.39 -2.50 3.35
N GLY A 133 -15.43 -1.38 2.64
CA GLY A 133 -14.31 -0.81 1.90
C GLY A 133 -14.83 -0.13 0.65
N LEU A 134 -14.02 -0.02 -0.40
CA LEU A 134 -14.43 0.60 -1.65
C LEU A 134 -14.45 -0.41 -2.80
N PHE A 135 -15.51 -0.39 -3.60
CA PHE A 135 -15.55 -1.05 -4.90
C PHE A 135 -15.62 0.00 -6.01
N VAL A 136 -14.72 -0.10 -6.99
CA VAL A 136 -14.68 0.75 -8.18
C VAL A 136 -14.66 -0.13 -9.43
N PHE A 137 -15.63 0.06 -10.31
CA PHE A 137 -15.60 -0.45 -11.67
C PHE A 137 -15.67 0.70 -12.67
N VAL A 138 -14.70 0.76 -13.57
CA VAL A 138 -14.62 1.78 -14.62
C VAL A 138 -14.87 1.11 -15.98
N PRO A 139 -15.96 1.43 -16.69
CA PRO A 139 -16.28 0.81 -17.97
C PRO A 139 -15.25 1.10 -19.05
N ASP A 140 -15.32 0.33 -20.15
CA ASP A 140 -14.50 0.53 -21.33
C ASP A 140 -14.49 2.00 -21.79
N LYS A 141 -13.29 2.50 -22.07
CA LYS A 141 -13.04 3.84 -22.65
C LYS A 141 -13.50 5.01 -21.78
N VAL A 142 -13.79 4.77 -20.51
CA VAL A 142 -14.10 5.83 -19.55
C VAL A 142 -12.81 6.27 -18.85
N GLU A 143 -12.56 7.56 -18.88
CA GLU A 143 -11.51 8.21 -18.10
C GLU A 143 -12.15 9.01 -16.97
N ILE A 144 -11.72 8.77 -15.74
CA ILE A 144 -12.12 9.57 -14.57
C ILE A 144 -11.15 10.75 -14.46
N ASP A 145 -11.69 11.97 -14.50
CA ASP A 145 -10.93 13.19 -14.22
C ASP A 145 -10.81 13.40 -12.70
N GLY A 146 -9.59 13.61 -12.21
CA GLY A 146 -9.26 13.61 -10.78
C GLY A 146 -9.08 12.20 -10.19
N ALA A 147 -9.01 12.12 -8.85
CA ALA A 147 -8.83 10.87 -8.13
C ALA A 147 -10.03 10.55 -7.23
N ILE A 148 -10.24 9.26 -6.98
CA ILE A 148 -11.13 8.76 -5.94
C ILE A 148 -10.31 8.67 -4.65
N GLU A 149 -10.71 9.41 -3.61
CA GLU A 149 -9.99 9.48 -2.34
C GLU A 149 -10.77 8.73 -1.24
N VAL A 150 -10.07 7.90 -0.46
CA VAL A 150 -10.66 7.09 0.59
C VAL A 150 -9.88 7.28 1.87
N HIS A 151 -10.58 7.61 2.95
CA HIS A 151 -9.98 7.75 4.28
C HIS A 151 -10.42 6.58 5.15
N HIS A 152 -9.45 5.88 5.74
CA HIS A 152 -9.67 4.79 6.68
C HIS A 152 -9.20 5.24 8.06
N TRP A 153 -10.15 5.52 8.96
CA TRP A 153 -9.89 5.91 10.33
C TRP A 153 -10.00 4.73 11.30
N ILE A 154 -9.01 4.61 12.17
CA ILE A 154 -9.08 3.76 13.37
C ILE A 154 -9.48 4.62 14.56
N GLU A 155 -10.62 4.29 15.19
CA GLU A 155 -11.11 4.95 16.40
C GLU A 155 -11.27 3.98 17.57
N GLY A 156 -10.76 4.41 18.74
CA GLY A 156 -10.73 3.65 19.97
C GLY A 156 -9.45 2.82 20.17
N ALA A 157 -9.20 2.46 21.43
CA ALA A 157 -8.04 1.69 21.84
C ALA A 157 -8.20 0.20 21.54
N ASN A 158 -7.14 -0.41 21.02
CA ASN A 158 -7.07 -1.80 20.58
C ASN A 158 -8.14 -2.14 19.53
N THR A 159 -8.42 -1.20 18.63
CA THR A 159 -9.35 -1.39 17.53
C THR A 159 -8.65 -2.03 16.33
N VAL A 160 -9.23 -3.07 15.72
CA VAL A 160 -8.82 -3.60 14.40
C VAL A 160 -9.83 -3.24 13.32
N ILE A 161 -9.33 -2.89 12.13
CA ILE A 161 -10.09 -2.65 10.90
C ILE A 161 -9.60 -3.53 9.75
N PHE A 162 -10.51 -3.84 8.82
CA PHE A 162 -10.27 -4.71 7.65
C PHE A 162 -10.67 -4.02 6.34
N PRO A 163 -10.08 -2.86 6.00
CA PRO A 163 -10.46 -2.12 4.81
C PRO A 163 -10.03 -2.86 3.53
N HIS A 164 -10.94 -2.91 2.56
CA HIS A 164 -10.71 -3.57 1.28
C HIS A 164 -11.05 -2.64 0.11
N THR A 165 -10.07 -2.36 -0.74
CA THR A 165 -10.26 -1.54 -1.95
C THR A 165 -10.14 -2.42 -3.20
N LEU A 166 -11.26 -2.66 -3.89
CA LEU A 166 -11.30 -3.43 -5.13
C LEU A 166 -11.54 -2.49 -6.31
N VAL A 167 -10.56 -2.41 -7.23
CA VAL A 167 -10.60 -1.56 -8.43
C VAL A 167 -10.50 -2.43 -9.67
N VAL A 168 -11.48 -2.31 -10.56
CA VAL A 168 -11.56 -3.05 -11.81
C VAL A 168 -11.73 -2.07 -12.97
N THR A 169 -10.84 -2.13 -13.96
CA THR A 169 -10.94 -1.31 -15.18
C THR A 169 -11.34 -2.13 -16.39
N GLY A 170 -12.22 -1.57 -17.22
CA GLY A 170 -12.51 -2.04 -18.56
C GLY A 170 -11.39 -1.71 -19.54
N THR A 171 -11.62 -2.04 -20.81
CA THR A 171 -10.67 -1.78 -21.89
C THR A 171 -10.46 -0.30 -22.09
N SER A 172 -9.20 0.16 -22.11
CA SER A 172 -8.86 1.59 -22.33
C SER A 172 -9.50 2.54 -21.33
N ALA A 173 -9.78 2.08 -20.11
CA ALA A 173 -10.27 2.92 -19.03
C ALA A 173 -9.10 3.56 -18.26
N LYS A 174 -9.37 4.66 -17.55
CA LYS A 174 -8.37 5.35 -16.71
C LYS A 174 -8.94 5.74 -15.35
N VAL A 175 -8.22 5.42 -14.28
CA VAL A 175 -8.61 5.76 -12.91
C VAL A 175 -7.40 5.95 -12.01
N ARG A 176 -7.55 6.84 -11.02
CA ARG A 176 -6.66 6.95 -9.88
C ARG A 176 -7.43 6.80 -8.57
N VAL A 177 -6.94 5.95 -7.67
CA VAL A 177 -7.50 5.74 -6.33
C VAL A 177 -6.44 6.01 -5.27
N ILE A 178 -6.80 6.72 -4.21
CA ILE A 178 -5.92 7.07 -3.10
C ILE A 178 -6.54 6.59 -1.79
N ASP A 179 -5.90 5.62 -1.14
CA ASP A 179 -6.25 5.17 0.21
C ASP A 179 -5.36 5.88 1.24
N ILE A 180 -5.97 6.46 2.29
CA ILE A 180 -5.29 7.18 3.37
C ILE A 180 -5.67 6.56 4.71
N PHE A 181 -4.70 6.00 5.42
CA PHE A 181 -4.91 5.35 6.72
C PHE A 181 -4.50 6.27 7.86
N ARG A 182 -5.41 6.53 8.81
CA ARG A 182 -5.16 7.40 9.98
C ARG A 182 -5.69 6.84 11.30
N SER A 183 -5.06 7.26 12.39
CA SER A 183 -5.57 7.04 13.74
C SER A 183 -6.29 8.31 14.22
N SER A 184 -7.44 8.15 14.87
CA SER A 184 -8.22 9.27 15.43
C SER A 184 -7.60 9.90 16.69
N SER A 185 -6.69 9.17 17.33
CA SER A 185 -6.01 9.47 18.59
C SER A 185 -4.52 9.16 18.41
N ASP A 186 -3.64 9.93 19.04
CA ASP A 186 -2.19 9.74 18.95
C ASP A 186 -1.70 8.57 19.83
N THR A 187 -2.47 8.22 20.86
CA THR A 187 -2.03 7.29 21.92
C THR A 187 -2.76 5.95 21.92
N ASP A 188 -3.87 5.84 21.21
CA ASP A 188 -4.66 4.62 21.17
C ASP A 188 -4.09 3.61 20.17
N PRO A 189 -3.70 2.40 20.59
CA PRO A 189 -3.20 1.38 19.67
C PRO A 189 -4.29 0.95 18.70
N GLY A 190 -4.00 0.98 17.40
CA GLY A 190 -4.84 0.45 16.33
C GLY A 190 -4.16 -0.65 15.54
N LEU A 191 -4.95 -1.48 14.86
CA LEU A 191 -4.49 -2.45 13.89
C LEU A 191 -5.28 -2.30 12.59
N ALA A 192 -4.59 -2.25 11.46
CA ALA A 192 -5.23 -2.39 10.16
C ALA A 192 -4.69 -3.63 9.45
N ILE A 193 -5.58 -4.50 9.00
CA ILE A 193 -5.25 -5.55 8.03
C ILE A 193 -5.94 -5.15 6.72
N ALA A 194 -5.23 -4.35 5.93
CA ALA A 194 -5.74 -3.72 4.72
C ALA A 194 -5.44 -4.56 3.48
N PHE A 195 -6.38 -4.55 2.54
CA PHE A 195 -6.25 -5.26 1.27
C PHE A 195 -6.61 -4.35 0.10
N ASN A 196 -5.94 -4.51 -1.03
CA ASN A 196 -6.49 -4.07 -2.31
C ASN A 196 -6.32 -5.12 -3.40
N ASP A 197 -7.29 -5.11 -4.30
CA ASP A 197 -7.33 -5.88 -5.53
C ASP A 197 -7.41 -4.91 -6.70
N LEU A 198 -6.37 -4.84 -7.52
CA LEU A 198 -6.26 -3.94 -8.66
C LEU A 198 -6.25 -4.76 -9.96
N SER A 199 -7.37 -4.79 -10.66
CA SER A 199 -7.55 -5.49 -11.93
C SER A 199 -7.51 -4.49 -13.09
N ALA A 200 -6.35 -4.33 -13.72
CA ALA A 200 -6.17 -3.45 -14.87
C ALA A 200 -6.54 -4.17 -16.18
N GLY A 201 -7.68 -3.81 -16.77
CA GLY A 201 -8.15 -4.33 -18.06
C GLY A 201 -7.30 -3.91 -19.27
N PRO A 202 -7.54 -4.47 -20.47
CA PRO A 202 -6.67 -4.26 -21.63
C PRO A 202 -6.48 -2.79 -21.99
N ASN A 203 -5.24 -2.36 -22.26
CA ASN A 203 -4.90 -0.98 -22.62
C ASN A 203 -5.37 0.09 -21.59
N SER A 204 -5.69 -0.31 -20.35
CA SER A 204 -6.15 0.60 -19.30
C SER A 204 -4.99 1.19 -18.49
N HIS A 205 -5.27 2.27 -17.76
CA HIS A 205 -4.32 2.94 -16.88
C HIS A 205 -4.91 3.01 -15.47
N LEU A 206 -4.29 2.30 -14.51
CA LEU A 206 -4.74 2.23 -13.13
C LEU A 206 -3.63 2.72 -12.20
N ASP A 207 -3.85 3.86 -11.56
CA ASP A 207 -2.96 4.38 -10.52
C ASP A 207 -3.57 4.15 -9.15
N TYR A 208 -2.79 3.58 -8.23
CA TYR A 208 -3.18 3.36 -6.85
C TYR A 208 -2.11 3.94 -5.92
N VAL A 209 -2.55 4.74 -4.95
CA VAL A 209 -1.69 5.36 -3.94
C VAL A 209 -2.20 4.97 -2.57
N ALA A 210 -1.35 4.36 -1.74
CA ALA A 210 -1.61 4.13 -0.32
C ALA A 210 -0.74 5.07 0.52
N ILE A 211 -1.37 5.89 1.35
CA ILE A 211 -0.70 6.74 2.33
C ILE A 211 -1.01 6.20 3.73
N GLN A 212 0.01 5.60 4.33
CA GLN A 212 -0.02 5.12 5.71
C GLN A 212 0.49 6.23 6.64
N ALA A 213 -0.42 6.81 7.41
CA ALA A 213 -0.17 7.89 8.37
C ALA A 213 -0.89 7.64 9.70
N LEU A 214 -0.84 6.38 10.18
CA LEU A 214 -1.33 6.01 11.52
C LEU A 214 -0.45 6.63 12.62
N ASN A 215 -0.96 6.70 13.84
CA ASN A 215 -0.15 7.08 15.00
C ASN A 215 1.03 6.10 15.21
N GLU A 216 2.00 6.47 16.05
CA GLU A 216 3.22 5.68 16.24
C GLU A 216 3.07 4.50 17.22
N VAL A 217 1.86 4.20 17.69
CA VAL A 217 1.55 3.03 18.53
C VAL A 217 0.69 1.98 17.81
N SER A 218 0.20 2.29 16.61
CA SER A 218 -0.60 1.40 15.78
C SER A 218 0.27 0.47 14.94
N ARG A 219 -0.34 -0.60 14.42
CA ARG A 219 0.29 -1.57 13.52
C ARG A 219 -0.53 -1.72 12.25
N ILE A 220 0.11 -2.09 11.15
CA ILE A 220 -0.58 -2.33 9.89
C ILE A 220 0.04 -3.45 9.07
N ILE A 221 -0.80 -4.29 8.48
CA ILE A 221 -0.45 -5.19 7.38
C ILE A 221 -1.24 -4.72 6.16
N GLN A 222 -0.55 -4.37 5.08
CA GLN A 222 -1.14 -4.00 3.80
C GLN A 222 -0.76 -5.05 2.76
N ILE A 223 -1.76 -5.73 2.19
CA ILE A 223 -1.56 -6.70 1.12
C ILE A 223 -2.17 -6.09 -0.15
N ASN A 224 -1.35 -5.95 -1.18
CA ASN A 224 -1.71 -5.28 -2.42
C ASN A 224 -1.56 -6.28 -3.56
N GLU A 225 -2.64 -6.57 -4.27
CA GLU A 225 -2.66 -7.51 -5.39
C GLU A 225 -2.99 -6.77 -6.68
N THR A 226 -2.08 -6.78 -7.64
CA THR A 226 -2.23 -6.13 -8.94
C THR A 226 -2.18 -7.17 -10.04
N ALA A 227 -3.14 -7.13 -10.96
CA ALA A 227 -3.16 -7.93 -12.18
C ALA A 227 -3.28 -6.99 -13.39
N THR A 228 -2.43 -7.19 -14.40
CA THR A 228 -2.40 -6.35 -15.61
C THR A 228 -2.66 -7.18 -16.86
N ALA A 229 -3.72 -6.82 -17.57
CA ALA A 229 -4.06 -7.42 -18.86
C ALA A 229 -3.19 -6.85 -19.98
N ARG A 230 -3.47 -7.27 -21.22
CA ARG A 230 -2.68 -6.89 -22.40
C ARG A 230 -2.58 -5.37 -22.55
N ASP A 231 -1.36 -4.88 -22.74
CA ASP A 231 -1.05 -3.46 -22.92
C ASP A 231 -1.55 -2.54 -21.77
N ALA A 232 -1.94 -3.11 -20.63
CA ALA A 232 -2.41 -2.35 -19.47
C ALA A 232 -1.21 -1.80 -18.67
N SER A 233 -1.38 -0.63 -18.07
CA SER A 233 -0.40 -0.03 -17.17
C SER A 233 -1.01 0.14 -15.78
N ALA A 234 -0.34 -0.41 -14.76
CA ALA A 234 -0.68 -0.19 -13.36
C ALA A 234 0.49 0.47 -12.61
N LYS A 235 0.19 1.47 -11.77
CA LYS A 235 1.17 2.14 -10.92
C LYS A 235 0.72 2.05 -9.47
N GLY A 236 1.45 1.31 -8.65
CA GLY A 236 1.25 1.25 -7.21
C GLY A 236 2.26 2.12 -6.48
N PHE A 237 1.80 3.03 -5.63
CA PHE A 237 2.67 3.87 -4.79
C PHE A 237 2.30 3.72 -3.31
N ILE A 238 3.28 3.41 -2.46
CA ILE A 238 3.07 3.27 -1.01
C ILE A 238 3.95 4.27 -0.25
N LEU A 239 3.32 5.16 0.51
CA LEU A 239 3.98 6.06 1.47
C LEU A 239 3.79 5.52 2.90
N ASN A 240 4.89 5.27 3.62
CA ASN A 240 4.87 4.90 5.03
C ASN A 240 5.51 6.00 5.89
N THR A 241 4.70 6.61 6.77
CA THR A 241 5.12 7.71 7.67
C THR A 241 4.74 7.48 9.13
N GLY A 242 3.80 6.59 9.40
CA GLY A 242 3.24 6.35 10.74
C GLY A 242 3.49 4.93 11.25
N ALA A 243 2.66 4.45 12.18
CA ALA A 243 2.71 3.10 12.77
C ALA A 243 4.01 2.74 13.52
N ALA A 244 3.90 2.02 14.64
CA ALA A 244 5.04 1.38 15.29
C ALA A 244 5.65 0.30 14.39
N TRP A 245 4.80 -0.41 13.64
CA TRP A 245 5.20 -1.51 12.77
C TRP A 245 4.29 -1.57 11.56
N ALA A 246 4.88 -1.69 10.37
CA ALA A 246 4.16 -1.85 9.12
C ALA A 246 4.72 -3.03 8.33
N ARG A 247 3.83 -3.86 7.77
CA ARG A 247 4.18 -4.84 6.75
C ARG A 247 3.44 -4.53 5.46
N ASN A 248 4.17 -4.35 4.37
CA ASN A 248 3.63 -4.15 3.04
C ASN A 248 3.97 -5.37 2.18
N GLU A 249 2.96 -6.07 1.69
CA GLU A 249 3.12 -7.11 0.67
C GLU A 249 2.54 -6.56 -0.64
N SER A 250 3.33 -6.52 -1.70
CA SER A 250 2.91 -6.03 -3.01
C SER A 250 3.17 -7.10 -4.07
N LEU A 251 2.09 -7.66 -4.57
CA LEU A 251 2.06 -8.69 -5.59
C LEU A 251 1.63 -8.05 -6.91
N SER A 252 2.47 -8.15 -7.95
CA SER A 252 2.13 -7.67 -9.28
C SER A 252 2.26 -8.79 -10.29
N ARG A 253 1.12 -9.18 -10.88
CA ARG A 253 1.00 -10.22 -11.89
C ARG A 253 0.80 -9.59 -13.27
N LEU A 254 1.80 -9.73 -14.12
CA LEU A 254 1.81 -9.22 -15.50
C LEU A 254 1.30 -10.29 -16.45
N GLU A 255 -0.03 -10.37 -16.56
CA GLU A 255 -0.75 -11.48 -17.18
C GLU A 255 -0.89 -11.33 -18.69
N GLY A 256 -0.98 -10.11 -19.20
CA GLY A 256 -1.12 -9.85 -20.63
C GLY A 256 0.21 -9.47 -21.31
N PRO A 257 0.39 -9.81 -22.61
CA PRO A 257 1.52 -9.31 -23.37
C PRO A 257 1.59 -7.78 -23.38
N GLY A 258 2.79 -7.22 -23.30
CA GLY A 258 3.00 -5.76 -23.29
C GLY A 258 2.47 -5.04 -22.05
N SER A 259 2.05 -5.78 -21.01
CA SER A 259 1.60 -5.19 -19.75
C SER A 259 2.73 -4.49 -18.98
N ARG A 260 2.37 -3.52 -18.16
CA ARG A 260 3.28 -2.68 -17.40
C ARG A 260 2.87 -2.57 -15.93
N SER A 261 3.86 -2.69 -15.03
CA SER A 261 3.68 -2.44 -13.59
C SER A 261 4.81 -1.60 -13.01
N ASP A 262 4.47 -0.45 -12.45
CA ASP A 262 5.37 0.40 -11.68
C ASP A 262 5.08 0.22 -10.18
N MET A 263 6.09 -0.19 -9.40
CA MET A 263 5.98 -0.43 -7.96
C MET A 263 6.85 0.56 -7.19
N LEU A 264 6.22 1.55 -6.57
CA LEU A 264 6.89 2.71 -5.99
C LEU A 264 6.66 2.76 -4.49
N SER A 265 7.69 3.12 -3.73
CA SER A 265 7.51 3.36 -2.30
C SER A 265 8.49 4.38 -1.73
N VAL A 266 7.99 5.20 -0.82
CA VAL A 266 8.77 6.03 0.08
C VAL A 266 8.44 5.64 1.50
N SER A 267 9.46 5.29 2.30
CA SER A 267 9.27 5.01 3.72
C SER A 267 10.24 5.83 4.58
N ILE A 268 9.72 6.41 5.66
CA ILE A 268 10.49 7.30 6.53
C ILE A 268 10.34 6.85 8.00
N PRO A 269 10.88 5.69 8.38
CA PRO A 269 10.80 5.25 9.77
C PRO A 269 11.77 6.06 10.65
N ALA A 270 11.36 6.29 11.89
CA ALA A 270 12.15 6.95 12.92
C ALA A 270 11.98 6.21 14.25
N ARG A 271 12.76 6.60 15.27
CA ARG A 271 12.71 5.99 16.61
C ARG A 271 12.90 4.47 16.56
N GLU A 272 11.90 3.73 17.01
CA GLU A 272 11.88 2.26 17.05
C GLU A 272 10.94 1.68 15.97
N GLN A 273 10.53 2.48 14.97
CA GLN A 273 9.64 2.02 13.91
C GLN A 273 10.32 0.94 13.05
N GLU A 274 9.55 -0.08 12.68
CA GLU A 274 10.00 -1.15 11.79
C GLU A 274 9.05 -1.31 10.60
N TYR A 275 9.59 -1.19 9.39
CA TYR A 275 8.83 -1.37 8.15
C TYR A 275 9.36 -2.57 7.35
N ASP A 276 8.49 -3.56 7.12
CA ASP A 276 8.78 -4.79 6.38
C ASP A 276 8.08 -4.78 5.01
N GLN A 277 8.86 -4.57 3.97
CA GLN A 277 8.43 -4.43 2.58
C GLN A 277 8.74 -5.72 1.80
N ARG A 278 7.70 -6.34 1.25
CA ARG A 278 7.77 -7.59 0.48
C ARG A 278 7.17 -7.39 -0.91
N THR A 279 7.88 -7.81 -1.95
CA THR A 279 7.39 -7.65 -3.33
C THR A 279 7.56 -8.91 -4.15
N PHE A 280 6.60 -9.15 -5.06
CA PHE A 280 6.69 -10.20 -6.06
C PHE A 280 6.24 -9.66 -7.42
N GLN A 281 7.17 -9.59 -8.36
CA GLN A 281 6.93 -9.21 -9.76
C GLN A 281 6.84 -10.49 -10.59
N HIS A 282 5.62 -10.94 -10.90
CA HIS A 282 5.38 -12.15 -11.68
C HIS A 282 5.12 -11.80 -13.14
N HIS A 283 6.11 -12.06 -14.00
CA HIS A 283 5.99 -11.95 -15.44
C HIS A 283 5.47 -13.26 -16.04
N VAL A 284 4.19 -13.26 -16.41
CA VAL A 284 3.50 -14.44 -16.96
C VAL A 284 3.55 -14.41 -18.50
N SER A 285 3.51 -13.23 -19.10
CA SER A 285 3.40 -13.03 -20.54
C SER A 285 4.63 -12.36 -21.16
N GLU A 286 4.80 -12.57 -22.46
CA GLU A 286 5.88 -11.97 -23.24
C GLU A 286 5.82 -10.43 -23.29
N GLY A 287 6.99 -9.79 -23.38
CA GLY A 287 7.12 -8.34 -23.55
C GLY A 287 6.58 -7.51 -22.39
N ALA A 288 6.32 -8.13 -21.24
CA ALA A 288 5.88 -7.43 -20.04
C ALA A 288 7.03 -6.58 -19.44
N TYR A 289 6.68 -5.44 -18.87
CA TYR A 289 7.61 -4.50 -18.26
C TYR A 289 7.27 -4.27 -16.79
N SER A 290 8.27 -4.31 -15.91
CA SER A 290 8.07 -3.88 -14.52
C SER A 290 9.24 -3.08 -14.00
N ASP A 291 8.95 -2.04 -13.22
CA ASP A 291 9.98 -1.25 -12.56
C ASP A 291 9.61 -0.94 -11.12
N LEU A 292 10.42 -1.45 -10.19
CA LEU A 292 10.30 -1.22 -8.77
C LEU A 292 11.37 -0.22 -8.31
N LEU A 293 10.94 0.86 -7.66
CA LEU A 293 11.81 1.83 -6.98
C LEU A 293 11.31 2.10 -5.56
N TYR A 294 11.97 1.48 -4.59
CA TYR A 294 11.69 1.67 -3.16
C TYR A 294 12.81 2.50 -2.53
N LYS A 295 12.44 3.55 -1.81
CA LYS A 295 13.37 4.45 -1.14
C LYS A 295 13.02 4.62 0.34
N ASN A 296 14.01 4.36 1.18
CA ASN A 296 13.85 4.41 2.63
C ASN A 296 14.80 5.44 3.24
N SER A 297 14.29 6.35 4.08
CA SER A 297 15.11 7.28 4.87
C SER A 297 14.96 6.95 6.36
N LEU A 298 15.96 6.29 6.94
CA LEU A 298 15.86 5.69 8.27
C LEU A 298 16.52 6.58 9.32
N TYR A 299 15.78 6.94 10.37
CA TYR A 299 16.25 7.74 11.50
C TYR A 299 16.36 6.90 12.79
N ASP A 300 17.21 7.33 13.72
CA ASP A 300 17.35 6.76 15.06
C ASP A 300 17.66 5.25 15.04
N ASN A 301 16.92 4.43 15.80
CA ASN A 301 17.06 2.96 15.87
C ASN A 301 16.10 2.24 14.90
N SER A 302 15.56 2.96 13.91
CA SER A 302 14.55 2.39 13.04
C SER A 302 15.10 1.29 12.14
N LYS A 303 14.19 0.45 11.68
CA LYS A 303 14.53 -0.72 10.87
C LYS A 303 13.68 -0.81 9.61
N THR A 304 14.33 -1.17 8.50
CA THR A 304 13.63 -1.65 7.31
C THR A 304 14.06 -3.06 6.95
N VAL A 305 13.09 -3.81 6.43
CA VAL A 305 13.32 -5.09 5.78
C VAL A 305 12.75 -4.96 4.37
N PHE A 306 13.56 -5.26 3.36
CA PHE A 306 13.12 -5.35 1.98
C PHE A 306 13.40 -6.76 1.46
N SER A 307 12.40 -7.44 0.92
CA SER A 307 12.58 -8.71 0.22
C SER A 307 11.71 -8.70 -1.02
N GLY A 308 12.35 -8.72 -2.19
CA GLY A 308 11.67 -8.59 -3.46
C GLY A 308 12.15 -9.65 -4.43
N LEU A 309 11.22 -10.32 -5.09
CA LEU A 309 11.49 -11.38 -6.06
C LEU A 309 10.86 -11.03 -7.41
N ILE A 310 11.70 -10.98 -8.44
CA ILE A 310 11.24 -11.01 -9.84
C ILE A 310 11.22 -12.47 -10.29
N PHE A 311 10.05 -12.94 -10.71
CA PHE A 311 9.83 -14.28 -11.24
C PHE A 311 9.33 -14.18 -12.67
N VAL A 312 10.06 -14.79 -13.61
CA VAL A 312 9.73 -14.78 -15.04
C VAL A 312 9.39 -16.21 -15.46
N ASP A 313 8.15 -16.41 -15.91
CA ASP A 313 7.64 -17.72 -16.37
C ASP A 313 8.37 -18.20 -17.63
N GLU A 314 8.36 -19.50 -17.84
CA GLU A 314 8.77 -20.08 -19.13
C GLU A 314 7.89 -19.51 -20.26
N GLY A 315 8.53 -19.05 -21.34
CA GLY A 315 7.85 -18.43 -22.48
C GLY A 315 7.57 -16.92 -22.34
N ALA A 316 7.83 -16.30 -21.17
CA ALA A 316 7.73 -14.85 -20.99
C ALA A 316 8.97 -14.11 -21.56
N HIS A 317 9.26 -14.36 -22.83
CA HIS A 317 10.37 -13.74 -23.56
C HIS A 317 10.21 -12.22 -23.65
N HIS A 318 11.31 -11.52 -23.88
CA HIS A 318 11.34 -10.06 -24.02
C HIS A 318 10.86 -9.30 -22.77
N THR A 319 10.79 -9.98 -21.62
CA THR A 319 10.58 -9.34 -20.33
C THR A 319 11.66 -8.30 -20.05
N ASP A 320 11.25 -7.14 -19.55
CA ASP A 320 12.14 -6.06 -19.11
C ASP A 320 11.78 -5.65 -17.67
N ALA A 321 12.61 -6.03 -16.71
CA ALA A 321 12.31 -5.96 -15.28
C ALA A 321 13.44 -5.35 -14.45
N TYR A 322 13.09 -4.35 -13.65
CA TYR A 322 14.01 -3.65 -12.74
C TYR A 322 13.48 -3.70 -11.31
N GLN A 323 14.40 -3.88 -10.36
CA GLN A 323 14.10 -3.80 -8.93
C GLN A 323 15.20 -3.03 -8.20
N THR A 324 14.90 -1.84 -7.71
CA THR A 324 15.85 -0.98 -6.98
C THR A 324 15.33 -0.65 -5.58
N CYS A 325 16.09 -1.02 -4.56
CA CYS A 325 15.90 -0.54 -3.19
C CYS A 325 17.07 0.37 -2.78
N ARG A 326 16.78 1.59 -2.34
CA ARG A 326 17.80 2.52 -1.83
C ARG A 326 17.49 2.91 -0.40
N ASN A 327 18.43 2.67 0.51
CA ASN A 327 18.33 3.00 1.91
C ASN A 327 19.30 4.14 2.24
N LEU A 328 18.75 5.26 2.71
CA LEU A 328 19.50 6.38 3.25
C LEU A 328 19.48 6.29 4.78
N LEU A 329 20.63 5.97 5.37
CA LEU A 329 20.79 5.83 6.81
C LEU A 329 21.11 7.21 7.41
N MET A 330 20.17 7.76 8.18
CA MET A 330 20.27 9.08 8.81
C MET A 330 20.89 9.01 10.21
N SER A 331 21.10 7.81 10.73
CA SER A 331 21.67 7.54 12.06
C SER A 331 22.50 6.26 12.02
N ASP A 332 23.53 6.19 12.87
CA ASP A 332 24.47 5.04 12.92
C ASP A 332 23.81 3.75 13.45
N THR A 333 22.68 3.90 14.15
CA THR A 333 21.91 2.81 14.77
C THR A 333 20.80 2.27 13.87
N ALA A 334 20.52 2.91 12.73
CA ALA A 334 19.48 2.49 11.81
C ALA A 334 19.90 1.20 11.06
N GLU A 335 18.95 0.29 10.86
CA GLU A 335 19.21 -1.02 10.25
C GLU A 335 18.38 -1.21 8.97
N ALA A 336 19.04 -1.40 7.83
CA ALA A 336 18.38 -1.74 6.57
C ALA A 336 18.78 -3.14 6.10
N ASN A 337 17.83 -4.07 6.08
CA ASN A 337 18.03 -5.42 5.55
C ASN A 337 17.42 -5.52 4.17
N SER A 338 18.14 -6.10 3.21
CA SER A 338 17.64 -6.24 1.83
C SER A 338 17.95 -7.60 1.25
N MET A 339 16.95 -8.25 0.68
CA MET A 339 16.98 -9.57 0.07
C MET A 339 16.34 -9.53 -1.33
N PRO A 340 16.99 -8.92 -2.32
CA PRO A 340 16.51 -8.96 -3.69
C PRO A 340 16.82 -10.33 -4.32
N GLY A 341 15.87 -10.90 -5.05
CA GLY A 341 15.96 -12.18 -5.73
C GLY A 341 15.49 -12.10 -7.18
N LEU A 342 16.02 -12.98 -8.03
CA LEU A 342 15.62 -13.17 -9.41
C LEU A 342 15.46 -14.67 -9.65
N GLU A 343 14.36 -15.06 -10.29
CA GLU A 343 14.16 -16.41 -10.82
C GLU A 343 13.64 -16.28 -12.25
N ILE A 344 14.49 -16.62 -13.21
CA ILE A 344 14.28 -16.31 -14.63
C ILE A 344 14.22 -17.61 -15.41
N ASN A 345 13.02 -17.99 -15.86
CA ASN A 345 12.78 -19.22 -16.60
C ASN A 345 12.57 -19.00 -18.11
N ALA A 346 12.89 -17.80 -18.63
CA ALA A 346 12.80 -17.47 -20.06
C ALA A 346 14.11 -16.87 -20.60
N ASP A 347 14.34 -17.11 -21.89
CA ASP A 347 15.42 -16.48 -22.66
C ASP A 347 15.02 -15.08 -23.16
N GLN A 348 16.02 -14.32 -23.63
CA GLN A 348 15.82 -13.00 -24.27
C GLN A 348 15.16 -11.96 -23.36
N VAL A 349 15.55 -11.94 -22.09
CA VAL A 349 15.04 -11.00 -21.09
C VAL A 349 16.11 -9.98 -20.69
N LYS A 350 15.67 -8.86 -20.12
CA LYS A 350 16.50 -7.87 -19.43
C LYS A 350 15.99 -7.76 -18.00
N CYS A 351 16.65 -8.45 -17.08
CA CYS A 351 16.26 -8.40 -15.68
C CYS A 351 17.46 -7.92 -14.85
N SER A 352 17.23 -6.95 -13.97
CA SER A 352 18.25 -6.49 -13.04
C SER A 352 17.65 -6.14 -11.68
N HIS A 353 18.47 -6.29 -10.66
CA HIS A 353 18.13 -5.84 -9.32
C HIS A 353 19.30 -5.09 -8.68
N GLY A 354 19.00 -4.21 -7.75
CA GLY A 354 19.98 -3.41 -7.04
C GLY A 354 19.47 -3.05 -5.65
N SER A 355 20.35 -3.18 -4.66
CA SER A 355 20.09 -2.68 -3.32
C SER A 355 21.29 -1.88 -2.84
N THR A 356 21.06 -0.68 -2.35
CA THR A 356 22.11 0.20 -1.81
C THR A 356 21.73 0.67 -0.42
N SER A 357 22.73 0.77 0.45
CA SER A 357 22.59 1.36 1.78
C SER A 357 23.75 2.31 1.97
N SER A 358 23.46 3.59 2.23
CA SER A 358 24.47 4.63 2.38
C SER A 358 24.05 5.66 3.41
N GLN A 359 25.03 6.29 4.04
CA GLN A 359 24.81 7.52 4.81
C GLN A 359 24.94 8.74 3.89
N ILE A 360 24.42 9.88 4.33
CA ILE A 360 24.68 11.16 3.69
C ILE A 360 26.17 11.48 3.80
N GLN A 361 26.80 11.93 2.72
CA GLN A 361 28.21 12.29 2.76
C GLN A 361 28.43 13.57 3.58
N ASP A 362 29.48 13.61 4.40
CA ASP A 362 29.79 14.76 5.25
C ASP A 362 30.02 16.04 4.41
N GLU A 363 30.52 15.90 3.18
CA GLU A 363 30.71 16.99 2.24
C GLU A 363 29.38 17.64 1.82
N GLU A 364 28.31 16.86 1.64
CA GLU A 364 26.97 17.37 1.29
C GLU A 364 26.41 18.22 2.45
N ILE A 365 26.55 17.72 3.68
CA ILE A 365 26.16 18.44 4.89
C ILE A 365 27.02 19.70 5.06
N PHE A 366 28.33 19.59 4.89
CA PHE A 366 29.25 20.73 4.97
C PHE A 366 28.88 21.84 3.97
N TYR A 367 28.54 21.48 2.72
CA TYR A 367 28.14 22.41 1.69
C TYR A 367 26.86 23.19 2.03
N LEU A 368 25.86 22.53 2.62
CA LEU A 368 24.61 23.17 3.08
C LEU A 368 24.86 24.04 4.31
N ARG A 369 25.70 23.58 5.25
CA ARG A 369 26.11 24.36 6.42
C ARG A 369 26.84 25.64 6.05
N ALA A 370 27.71 25.60 5.04
CA ALA A 370 28.40 26.79 4.52
C ALA A 370 27.43 27.86 3.98
N ARG A 371 26.17 27.49 3.71
CA ARG A 371 25.07 28.40 3.32
C ARG A 371 24.17 28.81 4.49
N GLY A 372 24.58 28.53 5.72
CA GLY A 372 23.84 28.87 6.94
C GLY A 372 22.69 27.91 7.27
N ILE A 373 22.60 26.76 6.61
CA ILE A 373 21.58 25.74 6.91
C ILE A 373 22.07 24.87 8.06
N ASP A 374 21.28 24.77 9.12
CA ASP A 374 21.54 23.90 10.26
C ASP A 374 21.67 22.41 9.83
N PRO A 375 22.60 21.62 10.41
CA PRO A 375 22.79 20.21 10.06
C PRO A 375 21.53 19.32 10.10
N VAL A 376 20.59 19.55 11.02
CA VAL A 376 19.35 18.78 11.08
C VAL A 376 18.48 19.13 9.88
N ARG A 377 18.33 20.42 9.59
CA ARG A 377 17.59 20.86 8.40
C ARG A 377 18.25 20.43 7.09
N ALA A 378 19.58 20.43 7.02
CA ALA A 378 20.34 19.97 5.86
C ALA A 378 20.06 18.49 5.55
N ARG A 379 20.10 17.64 6.57
CA ARG A 379 19.74 16.21 6.46
C ARG A 379 18.32 16.02 5.94
N GLN A 380 17.35 16.75 6.47
CA GLN A 380 15.96 16.68 6.00
C GLN A 380 15.80 17.15 4.55
N LEU A 381 16.51 18.19 4.12
CA LEU A 381 16.47 18.66 2.73
C LEU A 381 16.99 17.59 1.76
N ILE A 382 18.09 16.92 2.11
CA ILE A 382 18.65 15.82 1.32
C ILE A 382 17.67 14.64 1.29
N ALA A 383 17.15 14.21 2.45
CA ALA A 383 16.18 13.12 2.54
C ALA A 383 14.89 13.43 1.75
N ARG A 384 14.41 14.68 1.80
CA ARG A 384 13.27 15.14 1.00
C ARG A 384 13.57 15.02 -0.48
N GLY A 385 14.69 15.57 -0.96
CA GLY A 385 15.11 15.46 -2.36
C GLY A 385 15.28 14.00 -2.82
N PHE A 386 15.77 13.14 -1.92
CA PHE A 386 15.85 11.70 -2.15
C PHE A 386 14.47 11.07 -2.37
N SER A 387 13.45 11.47 -1.60
CA SER A 387 12.06 11.03 -1.80
C SER A 387 11.41 11.60 -3.07
N VAL A 388 11.70 12.85 -3.43
CA VAL A 388 11.09 13.53 -4.60
C VAL A 388 11.23 12.72 -5.90
N GLU A 389 12.39 12.07 -6.14
CA GLU A 389 12.61 11.22 -7.32
C GLU A 389 11.54 10.13 -7.50
N VAL A 390 11.01 9.57 -6.40
CA VAL A 390 9.95 8.56 -6.46
C VAL A 390 8.58 9.21 -6.61
N VAL A 391 8.38 10.35 -5.95
CA VAL A 391 7.10 11.09 -5.97
C VAL A 391 6.80 11.62 -7.36
N GLU A 392 7.78 12.19 -8.06
CA GLU A 392 7.63 12.71 -9.44
C GLU A 392 7.22 11.62 -10.45
N ARG A 393 7.43 10.34 -10.13
CA ARG A 393 6.93 9.22 -10.96
C ARG A 393 5.42 9.02 -10.86
N LEU A 394 4.71 9.69 -9.96
CA LEU A 394 3.24 9.69 -9.92
C LEU A 394 2.66 10.40 -11.15
N GLU A 395 3.40 11.36 -11.73
CA GLU A 395 3.03 12.11 -12.94
C GLU A 395 1.66 12.79 -12.79
N ASN A 396 1.43 13.35 -11.60
CA ASN A 396 0.23 14.10 -11.29
C ASN A 396 0.47 15.08 -10.15
N GLU A 397 0.56 16.36 -10.50
CA GLU A 397 0.86 17.47 -9.59
C GLU A 397 0.04 17.45 -8.29
N ALA A 398 -1.29 17.31 -8.36
CA ALA A 398 -2.12 17.30 -7.16
C ALA A 398 -1.84 16.11 -6.22
N THR A 399 -1.55 14.93 -6.79
CA THR A 399 -1.19 13.73 -6.01
C THR A 399 0.22 13.85 -5.45
N GLU A 400 1.16 14.37 -6.24
CA GLU A 400 2.54 14.63 -5.82
C GLU A 400 2.58 15.62 -4.65
N GLU A 401 1.86 16.73 -4.76
CA GLU A 401 1.72 17.71 -3.68
C GLU A 401 1.10 17.10 -2.42
N LEU A 402 0.07 16.26 -2.56
CA LEU A 402 -0.52 15.55 -1.42
C LEU A 402 0.51 14.67 -0.72
N VAL A 403 1.24 13.84 -1.48
CA VAL A 403 2.28 12.94 -0.94
C VAL A 403 3.40 13.74 -0.28
N LEU A 404 3.84 14.84 -0.90
CA LEU A 404 4.86 15.72 -0.33
C LEU A 404 4.41 16.37 0.97
N ARG A 405 3.12 16.74 1.12
CA ARG A 405 2.59 17.25 2.40
C ARG A 405 2.77 16.24 3.52
N PHE A 406 2.43 14.96 3.31
CA PHE A 406 2.63 13.93 4.32
C PHE A 406 4.11 13.67 4.64
N ILE A 407 4.98 13.73 3.64
CA ILE A 407 6.45 13.63 3.83
C ILE A 407 6.94 14.81 4.69
N ASP A 408 6.51 16.02 4.37
CA ASP A 408 6.89 17.25 5.07
C ASP A 408 6.35 17.23 6.52
N ASP A 409 5.13 16.74 6.75
CA ASP A 409 4.55 16.54 8.08
C ASP A 409 5.36 15.51 8.91
N LYS A 410 5.78 14.39 8.30
CA LYS A 410 6.65 13.41 8.99
C LYS A 410 7.99 14.02 9.38
N PHE A 411 8.64 14.78 8.49
CA PHE A 411 9.89 15.45 8.85
C PHE A 411 9.71 16.50 9.94
N ALA A 412 8.59 17.23 9.94
CA ALA A 412 8.27 18.15 11.03
C ALA A 412 8.08 17.41 12.37
N HIS A 413 7.39 16.27 12.34
CA HIS A 413 7.19 15.43 13.53
C HIS A 413 8.51 14.88 14.11
N ILE A 414 9.41 14.40 13.23
CA ILE A 414 10.77 13.95 13.64
C ILE A 414 11.55 15.10 14.27
N ALA A 415 11.56 16.29 13.66
CA ALA A 415 12.29 17.46 14.18
C ALA A 415 11.74 17.96 15.52
N GLY A 416 10.42 17.87 15.72
CA GLY A 416 9.76 18.30 16.95
C GLY A 416 9.98 17.38 18.15
N GLY A 417 10.59 16.21 17.96
CA GLY A 417 10.75 15.20 19.02
C GLY A 417 9.42 14.65 19.54
N GLY A 418 8.34 14.75 18.77
CA GLY A 418 6.98 14.45 19.23
C GLY A 418 6.82 13.00 19.68
N ALA A 419 6.65 12.77 20.97
CA ALA A 419 6.47 11.44 21.57
C ALA A 419 5.17 10.76 21.15
#